data_AF-A0A837RH45-F1
#
_entry.id   AF-A0A837RH45-F1
#
_cell.length_a   1.000
_cell.length_b   1.000
_cell.length_c   1.000
_cell.angle_alpha   90.00
_cell.angle_beta   90.00
_cell.angle_gamma   90.00
#
_symmetry.space_group_name_H-M   'P 1'
#
loop_
_entity.id
_entity.type
_entity.pdbx_description
1 polymer ?
#
loop_
_entity_poly.entity_id
_entity_poly.type
_entity_poly.pdbx_seq_one_letter_code
_entity_poly.pdbx_strand_id
1 'polypeptide(L)'
;MTIQSENLTVKYLNKSKILKLDPFMLYLQVIPVGDTTAKPINCIVVHHALTLFYQLKPDAKLALYGHYNSRHQFVITKFMVQSAVQTLAS
;
A
#
# COMPACT_ATOMS: atom_id res chain seq x y z
N MET A 1 -15.44 -20.20 0.57
CA MET A 1 -15.04 -19.05 1.40
C MET A 1 -14.87 -17.88 0.45
N THR A 2 -15.79 -16.92 0.46
CA THR A 2 -15.80 -15.80 -0.50
C THR A 2 -14.77 -14.76 -0.06
N ILE A 3 -13.79 -14.46 -0.91
CA ILE A 3 -12.82 -13.39 -0.65
C ILE A 3 -13.55 -12.07 -0.90
N GLN A 4 -13.84 -11.33 0.17
CA GLN A 4 -14.42 -10.00 0.04
C GLN A 4 -13.30 -9.00 -0.31
N SER A 5 -13.44 -8.37 -1.48
CA SER A 5 -12.51 -7.34 -1.90
C SER A 5 -12.90 -5.99 -1.32
N GLU A 6 -11.90 -5.22 -0.93
CA GLU A 6 -12.03 -3.90 -0.33
C GLU A 6 -11.14 -2.89 -1.07
N ASN A 7 -11.50 -1.61 -0.95
CA ASN A 7 -10.69 -0.50 -1.43
C ASN A 7 -10.35 0.42 -0.25
N LEU A 8 -9.11 0.88 -0.18
CA LEU A 8 -8.60 1.72 0.90
C LEU A 8 -7.88 2.92 0.31
N THR A 9 -8.20 4.12 0.79
CA THR A 9 -7.38 5.32 0.57
C THR A 9 -6.50 5.54 1.79
N VAL A 10 -5.18 5.44 1.61
CA VAL A 10 -4.23 5.36 2.72
C VAL A 10 -3.02 6.26 2.49
N LYS A 11 -2.31 6.58 3.56
CA LYS A 11 -1.01 7.22 3.55
C LYS A 11 0.06 6.18 3.91
N TYR A 12 1.13 6.13 3.13
CA TYR A 12 2.29 5.30 3.42
C TYR A 12 3.03 5.82 4.66
N LEU A 13 3.37 4.91 5.60
CA LEU A 13 4.05 5.24 6.86
C LEU A 13 5.58 5.14 6.78
N ASN A 14 6.14 5.15 5.57
CA ASN A 14 7.60 5.11 5.34
C ASN A 14 8.28 3.85 5.91
N LYS A 15 7.50 2.79 6.16
CA LYS A 15 7.95 1.51 6.66
C LYS A 15 7.66 0.44 5.62
N SER A 16 8.70 -0.04 4.96
CA SER A 16 8.62 -1.18 4.05
C SER A 16 9.74 -2.17 4.31
N LYS A 17 9.50 -3.44 3.95
CA LYS A 17 10.46 -4.53 4.07
C LYS A 17 10.28 -5.52 2.92
N ILE A 18 11.38 -5.88 2.27
CA ILE A 18 11.38 -6.99 1.32
C ILE A 18 11.30 -8.29 2.12
N LEU A 19 10.26 -9.09 1.88
CA LEU A 19 10.06 -10.37 2.54
C LEU A 19 10.66 -11.54 1.74
N LYS A 20 10.62 -11.45 0.41
CA LYS A 20 11.14 -12.45 -0.51
C LYS A 20 11.56 -11.78 -1.81
N LEU A 21 12.60 -12.28 -2.47
CA LEU A 21 13.07 -11.75 -3.75
C LEU A 21 12.41 -12.44 -4.96
N ASP A 22 12.02 -13.71 -4.84
CA ASP A 22 11.40 -14.47 -5.94
C ASP A 22 10.27 -15.42 -5.46
N PRO A 23 8.99 -15.14 -5.77
CA PRO A 23 8.53 -13.89 -6.38
C PRO A 23 8.80 -12.71 -5.44
N PHE A 24 9.05 -11.52 -6.00
CA PHE A 24 9.32 -10.31 -5.21
C PHE A 24 8.10 -9.98 -4.33
N MET A 25 8.29 -10.05 -3.01
CA MET A 25 7.25 -9.85 -2.02
C MET A 25 7.64 -8.68 -1.12
N LEU A 26 6.79 -7.66 -1.10
CA LEU A 26 6.99 -6.45 -0.34
C LEU A 26 5.94 -6.34 0.76
N TYR A 27 6.42 -6.05 1.97
CA TYR A 27 5.61 -5.60 3.08
C TYR A 27 5.68 -4.07 3.19
N LEU A 28 4.56 -3.43 3.50
CA LEU A 28 4.52 -2.02 3.87
C LEU A 28 3.44 -1.72 4.92
N GLN A 29 3.66 -0.67 5.72
CA GLN A 29 2.66 -0.13 6.63
C GLN A 29 2.01 1.13 6.07
N VAL A 30 0.71 1.22 6.24
CA VAL A 30 -0.11 2.37 5.82
C VAL A 30 -1.07 2.76 6.93
N ILE A 31 -1.64 3.95 6.85
CA ILE A 31 -2.74 4.40 7.72
C ILE A 31 -3.88 4.95 6.85
N PRO A 32 -5.17 4.70 7.15
CA PRO A 32 -6.28 5.33 6.46
C PRO A 32 -6.15 6.86 6.39
N VAL A 33 -6.48 7.44 5.24
CA VAL A 33 -6.59 8.90 5.12
C VAL A 33 -7.91 9.34 5.75
N GLY A 34 -7.88 10.39 6.58
CA GLY A 34 -9.08 10.98 7.19
C GLY A 34 -9.42 10.45 8.58
N ASP A 35 -8.74 9.39 9.05
CA ASP A 35 -8.88 8.89 10.42
C ASP A 35 -7.52 8.90 11.12
N THR A 36 -7.34 9.88 12.01
CA THR A 36 -6.10 10.06 12.79
C THR A 36 -6.00 9.10 13.98
N THR A 37 -7.07 8.39 14.32
CA THR A 37 -7.12 7.41 15.41
C THR A 37 -6.93 5.97 14.92
N ALA A 38 -6.96 5.78 13.61
CA ALA A 38 -6.83 4.47 12.99
C ALA A 38 -5.49 3.79 13.31
N LYS A 39 -5.55 2.49 13.57
CA LYS A 39 -4.36 1.66 13.72
C LYS A 39 -3.66 1.47 12.36
N PRO A 40 -2.32 1.36 12.33
CA PRO A 40 -1.60 1.02 11.11
C PRO A 40 -2.09 -0.29 10.50
N ILE A 41 -2.24 -0.31 9.18
CA ILE A 41 -2.62 -1.48 8.40
C ILE A 41 -1.36 -2.12 7.82
N ASN A 42 -1.19 -3.40 8.10
CA ASN A 42 -0.11 -4.23 7.57
C ASN A 42 -0.49 -4.71 6.17
N CYS A 43 0.27 -4.32 5.16
CA CYS A 43 0.00 -4.71 3.78
C CYS A 43 1.08 -5.64 3.21
N ILE A 44 0.66 -6.52 2.32
CA ILE A 44 1.55 -7.37 1.51
C ILE A 44 1.19 -7.17 0.03
N VAL A 45 2.21 -7.06 -0.82
CA VAL A 45 2.05 -7.08 -2.27
C VAL A 45 3.04 -8.08 -2.88
N VAL A 46 2.58 -8.81 -3.90
CA VAL A 46 3.42 -9.73 -4.70
C VAL A 46 3.34 -9.31 -6.16
N HIS A 47 2.14 -9.20 -6.71
CA HIS A 47 1.94 -8.71 -8.08
C HIS A 47 2.33 -7.24 -8.19
N HIS A 48 3.23 -6.91 -9.13
CA HIS A 48 3.75 -5.56 -9.35
C HIS A 48 4.41 -4.92 -8.12
N ALA A 49 4.87 -5.74 -7.16
CA ALA A 49 5.46 -5.28 -5.91
C ALA A 49 6.73 -4.44 -6.13
N LEU A 50 7.53 -4.77 -7.15
CA LEU A 50 8.72 -4.00 -7.50
C LEU A 50 8.36 -2.59 -8.00
N THR A 51 7.34 -2.47 -8.85
CA THR A 51 6.84 -1.17 -9.33
C THR A 51 6.34 -0.31 -8.17
N LEU A 52 5.57 -0.89 -7.24
CA LEU A 52 5.15 -0.15 -6.04
C LEU A 52 6.36 0.31 -5.24
N PHE A 53 7.34 -0.57 -5.02
CA PHE A 53 8.55 -0.25 -4.26
C PHE A 53 9.29 0.97 -4.80
N TYR A 54 9.46 1.07 -6.12
CA TYR A 54 10.09 2.23 -6.76
C TYR A 54 9.26 3.52 -6.68
N GLN A 55 7.93 3.40 -6.59
CA GLN A 55 7.02 4.55 -6.52
C GLN A 55 6.76 5.04 -5.09
N LEU A 56 7.08 4.24 -4.06
CA LEU A 56 6.91 4.58 -2.65
C LEU A 56 7.88 5.68 -2.22
N LYS A 57 7.45 6.94 -2.39
CA LYS A 57 8.09 8.11 -1.80
C LYS A 57 7.61 8.32 -0.36
N PRO A 58 8.38 9.03 0.48
CA PRO A 58 7.93 9.39 1.81
C PRO A 58 6.55 10.07 1.77
N ASP A 59 5.66 9.65 2.68
CA ASP A 59 4.31 10.23 2.87
C ASP A 59 3.37 10.10 1.66
N ALA A 60 3.70 9.22 0.70
CA ALA A 60 2.87 8.97 -0.46
C ALA A 60 1.43 8.58 -0.08
N LYS A 61 0.45 9.17 -0.77
CA LYS A 61 -0.95 8.76 -0.70
C LYS A 61 -1.19 7.66 -1.73
N LEU A 62 -1.89 6.62 -1.31
CA LEU A 62 -2.13 5.41 -2.08
C LEU A 62 -3.64 5.11 -2.11
N ALA A 63 -4.13 4.67 -3.27
CA ALA A 63 -5.38 3.93 -3.34
C ALA A 63 -5.03 2.45 -3.51
N LEU A 64 -5.47 1.61 -2.58
CA LEU A 64 -5.20 0.18 -2.56
C LEU A 64 -6.49 -0.59 -2.79
N TYR A 65 -6.43 -1.63 -3.61
CA TYR A 65 -7.49 -2.61 -3.79
C TYR A 65 -6.94 -3.98 -3.42
N GLY A 66 -7.73 -4.76 -2.69
CA GLY A 66 -7.23 -5.99 -2.10
C GLY A 66 -8.26 -6.69 -1.25
N HIS A 67 -7.78 -7.57 -0.38
CA HIS A 67 -8.59 -8.28 0.59
C HIS A 67 -7.74 -8.61 1.81
N TYR A 68 -8.39 -8.84 2.96
CA TYR A 68 -7.69 -9.33 4.14
C TYR A 68 -7.46 -10.85 4.06
N ASN A 69 -6.25 -11.29 4.42
CA ASN A 69 -5.96 -12.70 4.63
C ASN A 69 -6.28 -13.13 6.07
N SER A 70 -6.11 -14.43 6.37
CA SER A 70 -6.34 -14.99 7.71
C SER A 70 -5.43 -14.45 8.81
N ARG A 71 -4.34 -13.75 8.45
CA ARG A 71 -3.40 -13.10 9.37
C ARG A 71 -3.72 -11.61 9.57
N HIS A 72 -4.89 -11.14 9.14
CA HIS A 72 -5.31 -9.73 9.19
C HIS A 72 -4.34 -8.79 8.46
N GLN A 73 -3.73 -9.27 7.37
CA GLN A 73 -2.91 -8.45 6.48
C GLN A 73 -3.72 -8.11 5.25
N PHE A 74 -3.63 -6.86 4.80
CA PHE A 74 -4.24 -6.43 3.57
C PHE A 74 -3.37 -6.85 2.38
N VAL A 75 -3.86 -7.81 1.60
CA VAL A 75 -3.19 -8.31 0.40
C VAL A 75 -3.57 -7.41 -0.77
N ILE A 76 -2.61 -6.61 -1.23
CA ILE A 76 -2.79 -5.67 -2.33
C ILE A 76 -2.81 -6.45 -3.65
N THR A 77 -3.89 -6.28 -4.41
CA THR A 77 -4.07 -6.84 -5.76
C THR A 77 -3.93 -5.78 -6.85
N LYS A 78 -4.33 -4.52 -6.56
CA LYS A 78 -4.11 -3.36 -7.42
C LYS A 78 -3.79 -2.14 -6.56
N PHE A 79 -3.04 -1.18 -7.11
CA PHE A 79 -2.73 0.05 -6.42
C PHE A 79 -2.66 1.23 -7.40
N MET A 80 -2.82 2.43 -6.86
CA MET A 80 -2.47 3.69 -7.49
C MET A 80 -1.66 4.52 -6.49
N VAL A 81 -0.54 5.08 -6.93
CA VAL A 81 0.26 6.03 -6.15
C VAL A 81 -0.10 7.43 -6.59
N GLN A 82 -0.63 8.25 -5.69
CA GLN A 82 -0.93 9.64 -5.99
C GLN A 82 0.40 10.40 -6.09
N SER A 83 0.81 10.76 -7.30
CA SER A 83 1.93 11.67 -7.48
C SER A 83 1.53 13.07 -7.03
N ALA A 84 2.38 13.71 -6.24
CA ALA A 84 2.29 15.16 -6.08
C ALA A 84 2.45 15.76 -7.49
N VAL A 85 1.42 16.45 -7.97
CA VAL A 85 1.58 17.36 -9.11
C VAL A 85 2.64 18.35 -8.64
N GLN A 86 3.85 18.26 -9.19
CA GLN A 86 4.83 19.33 -9.03
C GLN A 86 4.19 20.53 -9.72
N THR A 87 3.60 21.42 -8.94
CA THR A 87 3.24 22.75 -9.42
C THR A 87 4.58 23.42 -9.75
N LEU A 88 5.02 23.27 -11.00
CA LEU A 88 6.10 24.07 -11.55
C LEU A 88 5.54 25.50 -11.63
N ALA A 89 5.69 26.24 -10.53
CA ALA A 89 5.51 27.68 -10.58
C ALA A 89 6.53 28.20 -11.62
N SER A 90 6.01 28.69 -12.74
CA SER A 90 6.75 29.44 -13.76
C SER A 90 6.67 30.92 -13.43
#